data_AF-A0A2W4KTT6-F1
#
_entry.id   AF-A0A2W4KTT6-F1
#
_cell.length_a   1.000
_cell.length_b   1.000
_cell.length_c   1.000
_cell.angle_alpha   90.00
_cell.angle_beta   90.00
_cell.angle_gamma   90.00
#
_symmetry.space_group_name_H-M   'P 1'
#
loop_
_entity.id
_entity.type
_entity.pdbx_description
1 polymer ?
#
loop_
_entity_poly.entity_id
_entity_poly.type
_entity_poly.pdbx_seq_one_letter_code
_entity_poly.pdbx_strand_id
1 'polypeptide(L)'
;MLVFAAVLGALFAAASGVHAASPYHGVCLALAGACLLPVFGTGRRVHLPPARAAIAAARLPAFARALRAAGLRIVPFARIPEGGVVPDELRLMVRLTACRPGLSGIELGLEHTMTSAGVLSTPFVLVRARDGSDSHAALASRVVFQRGRDGEERVAVVRPALPTPASVCELVLALSRQLAPSASPGPRRSARNSGGAGSVTTKLRVASPAHAA
;
A
#
# COMPACT_ATOMS: atom_id res chain seq x y z
N MET A 1 -32.51 3.17 17.06
CA MET A 1 -33.72 3.96 17.37
C MET A 1 -34.43 3.45 18.61
N LEU A 2 -34.70 2.14 18.75
CA LEU A 2 -35.30 1.57 19.97
C LEU A 2 -34.51 1.90 21.26
N VAL A 3 -33.18 1.73 21.26
CA VAL A 3 -32.34 2.07 22.42
C VAL A 3 -32.44 3.56 22.78
N PHE A 4 -32.45 4.45 21.78
CA PHE A 4 -32.57 5.89 22.00
C PHE A 4 -33.94 6.25 22.61
N ALA A 5 -35.03 5.71 22.05
CA ALA A 5 -36.37 5.92 22.59
C ALA A 5 -36.51 5.39 24.02
N ALA A 6 -35.92 4.22 24.31
CA ALA A 6 -35.90 3.65 25.65
C ALA A 6 -35.13 4.52 26.66
N VAL A 7 -33.95 5.02 26.27
CA VAL A 7 -33.16 5.94 27.10
C VAL A 7 -33.91 7.25 27.34
N LEU A 8 -34.55 7.81 26.31
CA LEU A 8 -35.33 9.05 26.44
C LEU A 8 -36.54 8.86 27.34
N GLY A 9 -37.25 7.74 27.19
CA GLY A 9 -38.38 7.37 28.05
C GLY A 9 -37.95 7.16 29.50
N ALA A 10 -36.82 6.49 29.74
CA ALA A 10 -36.28 6.30 31.09
C ALA A 10 -35.87 7.63 31.74
N LEU A 11 -35.23 8.54 30.99
CA LEU A 11 -34.86 9.87 31.48
C LEU A 11 -36.10 10.71 31.80
N PHE A 12 -37.14 10.67 30.97
CA PHE A 12 -38.38 11.40 31.20
C PHE A 12 -39.14 10.87 32.43
N ALA A 13 -39.22 9.54 32.58
CA ALA A 13 -39.84 8.91 33.73
C ALA A 13 -39.07 9.23 35.03
N ALA A 14 -37.73 9.15 35.00
CA ALA A 14 -36.89 9.50 36.14
C ALA A 14 -37.02 10.99 36.52
N ALA A 15 -36.99 11.89 35.54
CA ALA A 15 -37.19 13.32 35.77
C ALA A 15 -38.57 13.61 36.37
N SER A 16 -39.62 12.96 35.88
CA SER A 16 -40.99 13.11 36.40
C SER A 16 -41.11 12.62 37.85
N GLY A 17 -40.51 11.46 38.16
CA GLY A 17 -40.49 10.91 39.53
C GLY A 17 -39.70 11.79 40.51
N VAL A 18 -38.53 12.31 40.09
CA VAL A 18 -37.73 13.23 40.91
C VAL A 18 -38.43 14.58 41.06
N HIS A 19 -39.10 15.08 40.02
CA HIS A 19 -39.81 16.36 40.06
C HIS A 19 -40.91 16.40 41.12
N ALA A 20 -41.61 15.28 41.34
CA ALA A 20 -42.63 15.16 42.38
C ALA A 20 -42.06 15.35 43.80
N ALA A 21 -40.80 14.98 44.05
CA ALA A 21 -40.13 15.16 45.34
C ALA A 21 -39.34 16.49 45.41
N SER A 22 -38.74 16.92 44.29
CA SER A 22 -37.96 18.14 44.19
C SER A 22 -38.01 18.69 42.76
N PRO A 23 -38.77 19.77 42.52
CA PRO A 23 -38.91 20.35 41.19
C PRO A 23 -37.57 20.76 40.56
N TYR A 24 -36.68 21.32 41.38
CA TYR A 24 -35.34 21.77 40.98
C TYR A 24 -34.50 20.61 40.40
N HIS A 25 -34.38 19.49 41.14
CA HIS A 25 -33.58 18.35 40.70
C HIS A 25 -34.17 17.66 39.47
N GLY A 26 -35.50 17.62 39.35
CA GLY A 26 -36.18 17.10 38.15
C GLY A 26 -35.82 17.91 36.89
N VAL A 27 -35.78 19.24 37.01
CA VAL A 27 -35.37 20.13 35.89
C VAL A 27 -33.88 19.96 35.57
N CYS A 28 -33.00 19.89 36.58
CA CYS A 28 -31.58 19.62 36.36
C CYS A 28 -31.35 18.29 35.63
N LEU A 29 -32.10 17.24 36.00
CA LEU A 29 -32.01 15.93 35.35
C LEU A 29 -32.52 15.97 33.90
N ALA A 30 -33.62 16.68 33.64
CA ALA A 30 -34.14 16.86 32.28
C ALA A 30 -33.14 17.63 31.38
N LEU A 31 -32.54 18.70 31.89
CA LEU A 31 -31.52 19.47 31.18
C LEU A 31 -30.25 18.66 30.93
N ALA A 32 -29.77 17.91 31.92
CA ALA A 32 -28.63 17.01 31.75
C ALA A 32 -28.93 15.89 30.74
N GLY A 33 -30.17 15.38 30.74
CA GLY A 33 -30.65 14.41 29.75
C GLY A 33 -30.69 14.99 28.34
N ALA A 34 -31.05 16.26 28.17
CA ALA A 34 -31.04 16.94 26.87
C ALA A 34 -29.63 17.01 26.25
N CYS A 35 -28.56 17.00 27.05
CA CYS A 35 -27.18 16.91 26.55
C CYS A 35 -26.87 15.58 25.84
N LEU A 36 -27.71 14.55 25.99
CA LEU A 36 -27.58 13.29 25.25
C LEU A 36 -28.26 13.34 23.88
N LEU A 37 -29.13 14.31 23.61
CA LEU A 37 -29.78 14.48 22.31
C LEU A 37 -28.78 14.67 21.17
N PRO A 38 -27.72 15.49 21.28
CA PRO A 38 -26.68 15.57 20.27
C PRO A 38 -25.96 14.24 20.10
N VAL A 39 -25.65 13.51 21.18
CA VAL A 39 -24.91 12.24 21.10
C VAL A 39 -25.68 11.20 20.28
N PHE A 40 -26.99 11.07 20.49
CA PHE A 40 -27.82 10.11 19.76
C PHE A 40 -28.41 10.66 18.45
N GLY A 41 -28.63 11.97 18.37
CA GLY A 41 -29.19 12.65 17.20
C GLY A 41 -28.16 12.95 16.12
N THR A 42 -26.91 13.21 16.52
CA THR A 42 -25.78 13.47 15.59
C THR A 42 -24.88 12.24 15.41
N GLY A 43 -24.91 11.27 16.33
CA GLY A 43 -24.18 10.00 16.20
C GLY A 43 -24.81 9.05 15.19
N ARG A 44 -24.62 9.27 13.88
CA ARG A 44 -25.03 8.31 12.86
C ARG A 44 -23.95 7.25 12.66
N ARG A 45 -24.33 6.00 12.35
CA ARG A 45 -23.37 4.92 11.99
C ARG A 45 -22.44 5.32 10.83
N VAL A 46 -22.90 6.21 9.95
CA VAL A 46 -22.09 6.77 8.86
C VAL A 46 -20.96 7.68 9.34
N HIS A 47 -21.00 8.14 10.59
CA HIS A 47 -19.93 8.92 11.22
C HIS A 47 -18.91 8.03 11.95
N LEU A 48 -19.17 6.73 12.09
CA LEU A 48 -18.16 5.80 12.58
C LEU A 48 -17.10 5.60 11.49
N PRO A 49 -15.81 5.43 11.87
CA PRO A 49 -14.79 5.04 10.92
C PRO A 49 -15.26 3.79 10.15
N PRO A 50 -15.15 3.77 8.81
CA PRO A 50 -15.54 2.60 8.04
C PRO A 50 -14.79 1.38 8.54
N ALA A 51 -15.44 0.22 8.50
CA ALA A 51 -14.78 -1.07 8.67
C ALA A 51 -13.84 -1.30 7.46
N ARG A 52 -12.66 -0.66 7.48
CA ARG A 52 -11.70 -0.60 6.36
C ARG A 52 -11.35 -2.00 5.85
N ALA A 53 -11.06 -2.92 6.78
CA ALA A 53 -10.80 -4.31 6.47
C ALA A 53 -11.98 -5.01 5.78
N ALA A 54 -13.23 -4.75 6.21
CA ALA A 54 -14.41 -5.34 5.58
C ALA A 54 -14.62 -4.81 4.15
N ILE A 55 -14.45 -3.49 3.94
CA ILE A 55 -14.53 -2.89 2.60
C ILE A 55 -13.44 -3.47 1.69
N ALA A 56 -12.21 -3.58 2.20
CA ALA A 56 -11.11 -4.16 1.46
C ALA A 56 -11.35 -5.64 1.12
N ALA A 57 -11.84 -6.43 2.07
CA ALA A 57 -12.20 -7.83 1.85
C ALA A 57 -13.26 -7.99 0.75
N ALA A 58 -14.23 -7.07 0.67
CA ALA A 58 -15.25 -7.09 -0.37
C ALA A 58 -14.71 -6.69 -1.77
N ARG A 59 -13.74 -5.78 -1.85
CA ARG A 59 -13.30 -5.18 -3.13
C ARG A 59 -12.01 -5.77 -3.71
N LEU A 60 -11.04 -6.11 -2.87
CA LEU A 60 -9.74 -6.67 -3.30
C LEU A 60 -9.85 -7.95 -4.14
N PRO A 61 -10.81 -8.87 -3.93
CA PRO A 61 -10.93 -10.07 -4.77
C PRO A 61 -11.12 -9.78 -6.26
N ALA A 62 -11.80 -8.68 -6.64
CA ALA A 62 -11.96 -8.31 -8.04
C ALA A 62 -10.62 -7.92 -8.69
N PHE A 63 -9.81 -7.13 -7.98
CA PHE A 63 -8.47 -6.75 -8.44
C PHE A 63 -7.52 -7.96 -8.47
N ALA A 64 -7.57 -8.82 -7.45
CA ALA A 64 -6.77 -10.03 -7.39
C ALA A 64 -7.05 -10.95 -8.58
N ARG A 65 -8.33 -11.14 -8.95
CA ARG A 65 -8.73 -11.92 -10.12
C ARG A 65 -8.20 -11.31 -11.42
N ALA A 66 -8.36 -10.00 -11.61
CA ALA A 66 -7.88 -9.32 -12.81
C ALA A 66 -6.35 -9.42 -12.97
N LEU A 67 -5.59 -9.21 -11.88
CA LEU A 67 -4.14 -9.31 -11.90
C LEU A 67 -3.65 -10.75 -12.13
N ARG A 68 -4.32 -11.76 -11.54
CA ARG A 68 -4.01 -13.17 -11.78
C ARG A 68 -4.31 -13.59 -13.22
N ALA A 69 -5.41 -13.10 -13.79
CA ALA A 69 -5.74 -13.33 -15.20
C ALA A 69 -4.69 -12.74 -16.14
N ALA A 70 -4.00 -11.66 -15.73
CA ALA A 70 -2.86 -11.09 -16.45
C ALA A 70 -1.52 -11.82 -16.18
N GLY A 71 -1.53 -12.97 -15.49
CA GLY A 71 -0.35 -13.79 -15.23
C GLY A 71 0.50 -13.35 -14.04
N LEU A 72 0.04 -12.39 -13.23
CA LEU A 72 0.78 -11.91 -12.05
C LEU A 72 0.53 -12.81 -10.83
N ARG A 73 1.57 -13.03 -10.04
CA ARG A 73 1.46 -13.75 -8.77
C ARG A 73 1.01 -12.79 -7.68
N ILE A 74 -0.15 -13.05 -7.09
CA ILE A 74 -0.79 -12.17 -6.11
C ILE A 74 -0.95 -12.87 -4.76
N VAL A 75 -0.38 -12.26 -3.72
CA VAL A 75 -0.43 -12.74 -2.33
C VAL A 75 -1.23 -11.74 -1.49
N PRO A 76 -2.34 -12.15 -0.84
CA PRO A 76 -3.02 -11.28 0.11
C PRO A 76 -2.13 -11.03 1.33
N PHE A 77 -2.13 -9.80 1.83
CA PHE A 77 -1.38 -9.37 3.00
C PHE A 77 -2.30 -8.59 3.93
N ALA A 78 -2.14 -8.78 5.23
CA ALA A 78 -2.95 -8.16 6.26
C ALA A 78 -2.04 -7.55 7.32
N ARG A 79 -2.37 -6.33 7.78
CA ARG A 79 -1.75 -5.75 8.97
C ARG A 79 -2.62 -6.06 10.17
N ILE A 80 -1.98 -6.55 11.21
CA ILE A 80 -2.60 -6.72 12.53
C ILE A 80 -1.94 -5.67 13.43
N PRO A 81 -2.70 -4.73 14.02
CA PRO A 81 -2.14 -3.73 14.91
C PRO A 81 -1.62 -4.39 16.19
N GLU A 82 -0.65 -3.75 16.83
CA GLU A 82 -0.09 -4.24 18.10
C GLU A 82 -1.19 -4.34 19.17
N GLY A 83 -1.21 -5.47 19.90
CA GLY A 83 -2.26 -5.78 20.87
C GLY A 83 -3.62 -6.17 20.27
N GLY A 84 -3.76 -6.17 18.94
CA GLY A 84 -4.98 -6.59 18.24
C GLY A 84 -4.94 -8.04 17.77
N VAL A 85 -6.12 -8.62 17.54
CA VAL A 85 -6.29 -9.95 16.91
C VAL A 85 -7.00 -9.90 15.56
N VAL A 86 -7.55 -8.73 15.20
CA VAL A 86 -8.29 -8.52 13.95
C VAL A 86 -7.46 -7.64 13.03
N PRO A 87 -7.32 -8.00 11.73
CA PRO A 87 -6.67 -7.13 10.77
C PRO A 87 -7.36 -5.78 10.64
N ASP A 88 -6.59 -4.69 10.69
CA ASP A 88 -7.10 -3.33 10.48
C ASP A 88 -6.93 -2.86 9.02
N GLU A 89 -6.04 -3.51 8.27
CA GLU A 89 -5.72 -3.20 6.88
C GLU A 89 -5.47 -4.47 6.06
N LEU A 90 -6.03 -4.51 4.85
CA LEU A 90 -5.79 -5.57 3.85
C LEU A 90 -5.19 -4.97 2.58
N ARG A 91 -4.19 -5.65 2.03
CA ARG A 91 -3.50 -5.30 0.78
C ARG A 91 -3.29 -6.54 -0.08
N LEU A 92 -2.96 -6.34 -1.36
CA LEU A 92 -2.47 -7.39 -2.24
C LEU A 92 -1.02 -7.11 -2.61
N MET A 93 -0.12 -8.04 -2.34
CA MET A 93 1.27 -7.98 -2.79
C MET A 93 1.38 -8.62 -4.19
N VAL A 94 1.99 -7.89 -5.12
CA VAL A 94 2.33 -8.37 -6.46
C VAL A 94 3.76 -8.90 -6.42
N ARG A 95 3.94 -10.20 -6.71
CA ARG A 95 5.26 -10.82 -6.83
C ARG A 95 5.66 -10.92 -8.29
N LEU A 96 6.72 -10.20 -8.65
CA LEU A 96 7.35 -10.31 -9.96
C LEU A 96 8.29 -11.52 -9.98
N THR A 97 8.34 -12.23 -11.10
CA THR A 97 9.23 -13.38 -11.30
C THR A 97 10.68 -12.96 -11.51
N ALA A 98 10.88 -11.83 -12.20
CA ALA A 98 12.16 -11.18 -12.38
C ALA A 98 11.95 -9.66 -12.30
N CYS A 99 12.85 -8.96 -11.61
CA CYS A 99 12.83 -7.51 -11.50
C CYS A 99 14.26 -6.98 -11.36
N ARG A 100 14.43 -5.68 -11.61
CA ARG A 100 15.66 -4.96 -11.33
C ARG A 100 16.05 -5.12 -9.85
N PRO A 101 17.35 -5.12 -9.52
CA PRO A 101 17.79 -5.12 -8.13
C PRO A 101 17.19 -3.96 -7.32
N GLY A 102 16.97 -4.21 -6.04
CA GLY A 102 16.50 -3.20 -5.08
C GLY A 102 14.99 -2.96 -5.02
N LEU A 103 14.17 -3.71 -5.75
CA LEU A 103 12.71 -3.70 -5.54
C LEU A 103 12.38 -4.44 -4.23
N SER A 104 11.73 -3.74 -3.29
CA SER A 104 11.28 -4.31 -2.02
C SER A 104 9.86 -4.86 -2.11
N GLY A 105 8.99 -4.25 -2.92
CA GLY A 105 7.63 -4.75 -3.11
C GLY A 105 6.74 -3.85 -3.97
N ILE A 106 5.68 -4.45 -4.50
CA ILE A 106 4.58 -3.76 -5.16
C ILE A 106 3.30 -4.19 -4.44
N GLU A 107 2.58 -3.24 -3.87
CA GLU A 107 1.38 -3.51 -3.09
C GLU A 107 0.19 -2.75 -3.67
N LEU A 108 -0.98 -3.38 -3.74
CA LEU A 108 -2.26 -2.74 -4.00
C LEU A 108 -3.01 -2.57 -2.69
N GLY A 109 -3.41 -1.34 -2.39
CA GLY A 109 -4.27 -1.01 -1.26
C GLY A 109 -5.51 -0.24 -1.69
N LEU A 110 -6.38 0.05 -0.72
CA LEU A 110 -7.54 0.92 -0.87
C LEU A 110 -7.39 2.11 0.08
N GLU A 111 -7.50 3.32 -0.46
CA GLU A 111 -7.58 4.56 0.29
C GLU A 111 -9.04 4.89 0.53
N HIS A 112 -9.39 5.30 1.75
CA HIS A 112 -10.77 5.58 2.14
C HIS A 112 -10.92 7.08 2.42
N THR A 113 -11.77 7.74 1.64
CA THR A 113 -12.07 9.16 1.79
C THR A 113 -13.53 9.32 2.20
N MET A 114 -13.79 10.13 3.24
CA MET A 114 -15.15 10.52 3.61
C MET A 114 -15.67 11.56 2.63
N THR A 115 -16.86 11.33 2.11
CA THR A 115 -17.60 12.26 1.24
C THR A 115 -18.99 12.49 1.81
N SER A 116 -19.70 13.51 1.33
CA SER A 116 -21.11 13.76 1.72
C SER A 116 -22.04 12.58 1.36
N ALA A 117 -21.68 11.79 0.35
CA ALA A 117 -22.40 10.57 -0.07
C ALA A 117 -21.97 9.30 0.69
N GLY A 118 -21.03 9.40 1.63
CA GLY A 118 -20.47 8.28 2.38
C GLY A 118 -19.00 8.00 2.07
N VAL A 119 -18.58 6.76 2.24
CA VAL A 119 -17.16 6.37 2.15
C VAL A 119 -16.80 5.99 0.73
N LEU A 120 -15.99 6.82 0.08
CA LEU A 120 -15.39 6.48 -1.19
C LEU A 120 -14.11 5.68 -0.94
N SER A 121 -13.96 4.53 -1.61
CA SER A 121 -12.73 3.75 -1.56
C SER A 121 -12.08 3.69 -2.93
N THR A 122 -10.85 4.18 -3.04
CA THR A 122 -10.10 4.28 -4.29
C THR A 122 -8.84 3.41 -4.22
N PRO A 123 -8.56 2.61 -5.27
CA PRO A 123 -7.34 1.81 -5.29
C PRO A 123 -6.09 2.69 -5.44
N PHE A 124 -5.00 2.26 -4.82
CA PHE A 124 -3.66 2.81 -5.04
C PHE A 124 -2.63 1.69 -5.08
N VAL A 125 -1.56 1.90 -5.82
CA VAL A 125 -0.40 0.99 -5.89
C VAL A 125 0.77 1.64 -5.17
N LEU A 126 1.33 0.95 -4.19
CA LEU A 126 2.61 1.30 -3.59
C LEU A 126 3.72 0.56 -4.31
N VAL A 127 4.79 1.27 -4.63
CA VAL A 127 6.05 0.67 -5.06
C VAL A 127 7.12 1.02 -4.06
N ARG A 128 7.79 0.00 -3.52
CA ARG A 128 8.87 0.14 -2.56
C ARG A 128 10.17 -0.29 -3.20
N ALA A 129 11.18 0.55 -3.14
CA ALA A 129 12.53 0.25 -3.62
C ALA A 129 13.56 0.79 -2.63
N ARG A 130 14.78 0.24 -2.68
CA ARG A 130 15.92 0.79 -1.95
C ARG A 130 16.42 2.06 -2.63
N ASP A 131 16.79 3.07 -1.86
CA ASP A 131 17.38 4.30 -2.37
C ASP A 131 18.63 4.01 -3.20
N GLY A 132 18.86 4.82 -4.24
CA GLY A 132 19.94 4.63 -5.22
C GLY A 132 19.93 3.32 -6.04
N SER A 133 18.97 2.40 -5.85
CA SER A 133 18.95 1.12 -6.58
C SER A 133 18.49 1.23 -8.04
N ASP A 134 18.76 0.19 -8.84
CA ASP A 134 18.30 0.10 -10.23
C ASP A 134 16.78 0.23 -10.36
N SER A 135 16.03 -0.37 -9.42
CA SER A 135 14.57 -0.25 -9.38
C SER A 135 14.11 1.16 -9.06
N HIS A 136 14.80 1.83 -8.13
CA HIS A 136 14.53 3.22 -7.79
C HIS A 136 14.80 4.13 -8.99
N ALA A 137 15.98 4.02 -9.61
CA ALA A 137 16.37 4.79 -10.78
C ALA A 137 15.43 4.58 -11.98
N ALA A 138 14.99 3.34 -12.23
CA ALA A 138 14.07 3.02 -13.33
C ALA A 138 12.70 3.71 -13.22
N LEU A 139 12.28 4.03 -11.99
CA LEU A 139 10.98 4.64 -11.71
C LEU A 139 11.06 6.12 -11.34
N ALA A 140 12.22 6.62 -10.91
CA ALA A 140 12.39 7.98 -10.36
C ALA A 140 11.95 9.10 -11.32
N SER A 141 11.98 8.87 -12.63
CA SER A 141 11.50 9.83 -13.63
C SER A 141 9.98 9.84 -13.85
N ARG A 142 9.26 8.88 -13.27
CA ARG A 142 7.84 8.62 -13.53
C ARG A 142 6.96 8.69 -12.31
N VAL A 143 7.53 8.49 -11.13
CA VAL A 143 6.81 8.53 -9.86
C VAL A 143 7.61 9.35 -8.85
N VAL A 144 6.91 9.99 -7.93
CA VAL A 144 7.53 10.73 -6.84
C VAL A 144 7.77 9.76 -5.69
N PHE A 145 9.03 9.55 -5.35
CA PHE A 145 9.43 8.78 -4.18
C PHE A 145 9.46 9.66 -2.94
N GLN A 146 9.05 9.07 -1.83
CA GLN A 146 9.19 9.61 -0.48
C GLN A 146 9.94 8.61 0.40
N ARG A 147 10.44 9.06 1.54
CA ARG A 147 11.08 8.19 2.53
C ARG A 147 10.09 7.12 3.02
N GLY A 148 10.57 5.88 3.12
CA GLY A 148 9.82 4.74 3.63
C GLY A 148 9.94 4.57 5.14
N ARG A 149 9.84 3.31 5.59
CA ARG A 149 9.90 2.91 7.00
C ARG A 149 11.28 3.14 7.62
N ASP A 150 12.33 2.97 6.83
CA ASP A 150 13.71 3.20 7.24
C ASP A 150 14.37 4.29 6.36
N GLY A 151 15.66 4.57 6.59
CA GLY A 151 16.41 5.58 5.83
C GLY A 151 16.65 5.20 4.36
N GLU A 152 16.79 3.90 4.11
CA GLU A 152 17.16 3.29 2.84
C GLU A 152 15.94 2.97 1.96
N GLU A 153 14.74 2.91 2.54
CA GLU A 153 13.52 2.63 1.82
C GLU A 153 12.99 3.90 1.16
N ARG A 154 12.61 3.77 -0.12
CA ARG A 154 11.89 4.76 -0.90
C ARG A 154 10.56 4.14 -1.33
N VAL A 155 9.48 4.89 -1.12
CA VAL A 155 8.12 4.45 -1.42
C VAL A 155 7.48 5.46 -2.36
N ALA A 156 6.83 4.99 -3.41
CA ALA A 156 5.99 5.83 -4.26
C ALA A 156 4.54 5.34 -4.18
N VAL A 157 3.60 6.28 -4.13
CA VAL A 157 2.17 6.00 -4.21
C VAL A 157 1.65 6.39 -5.57
N VAL A 158 1.18 5.42 -6.34
CA VAL A 158 0.67 5.64 -7.70
C VAL A 158 -0.81 5.31 -7.73
N ARG A 159 -1.62 6.24 -8.21
CA ARG A 159 -3.08 6.06 -8.32
C ARG A 159 -3.43 5.79 -9.78
N PRO A 160 -4.31 4.81 -10.06
CA PRO A 160 -4.79 4.59 -11.42
C PRO A 160 -5.68 5.75 -11.86
N ALA A 161 -5.77 5.98 -13.17
CA ALA A 161 -6.65 7.01 -13.73
C ALA A 161 -8.12 6.74 -13.42
N LEU A 162 -8.53 5.47 -13.41
CA LEU A 162 -9.87 5.04 -13.06
C LEU A 162 -9.83 3.98 -11.94
N PRO A 163 -10.81 3.98 -11.01
CA PRO A 163 -10.84 3.02 -9.90
C PRO A 163 -11.39 1.64 -10.33
N THR A 164 -11.02 1.16 -11.52
CA THR A 164 -11.50 -0.10 -12.10
C THR A 164 -10.43 -1.20 -12.02
N PRO A 165 -10.82 -2.50 -11.96
CA PRO A 165 -9.85 -3.58 -11.99
C PRO A 165 -8.96 -3.61 -13.23
N ALA A 166 -9.50 -3.23 -14.40
CA ALA A 166 -8.75 -3.13 -15.64
C ALA A 166 -7.66 -2.04 -15.56
N SER A 167 -8.01 -0.82 -15.15
CA SER A 167 -7.04 0.29 -15.04
C SER A 167 -5.96 0.02 -13.99
N VAL A 168 -6.31 -0.63 -12.88
CA VAL A 168 -5.32 -1.11 -11.90
C VAL A 168 -4.38 -2.15 -12.51
N CYS A 169 -4.93 -3.11 -13.25
CA CYS A 169 -4.13 -4.14 -13.92
C CYS A 169 -3.15 -3.53 -14.92
N GLU A 170 -3.62 -2.60 -15.77
CA GLU A 170 -2.79 -1.85 -16.72
C GLU A 170 -1.67 -1.08 -16.02
N LEU A 171 -1.99 -0.40 -14.91
CA LEU A 171 -1.01 0.33 -14.11
C LEU A 171 0.08 -0.63 -13.57
N VAL A 172 -0.32 -1.74 -12.94
CA VAL A 172 0.63 -2.72 -12.39
C VAL A 172 1.48 -3.35 -13.48
N LEU A 173 0.90 -3.66 -14.64
CA LEU A 173 1.65 -4.18 -15.79
C LEU A 173 2.63 -3.15 -16.35
N ALA A 174 2.25 -1.88 -16.41
CA ALA A 174 3.14 -0.79 -16.84
C ALA A 174 4.34 -0.63 -15.90
N LEU A 175 4.10 -0.66 -14.58
CA LEU A 175 5.15 -0.66 -13.56
C LEU A 175 6.05 -1.89 -13.69
N SER A 176 5.46 -3.08 -13.88
CA SER A 176 6.18 -4.34 -14.03
C SER A 176 7.11 -4.33 -15.25
N ARG A 177 6.68 -3.75 -16.37
CA ARG A 177 7.53 -3.59 -17.58
C ARG A 177 8.71 -2.67 -17.35
N GLN A 178 8.55 -1.60 -16.58
CA GLN A 178 9.65 -0.67 -16.26
C GLN A 178 10.66 -1.30 -15.30
N LEU A 179 10.15 -2.11 -14.37
CA LEU A 179 10.95 -2.86 -13.39
C LEU A 179 11.52 -4.16 -13.94
N ALA A 180 11.17 -4.56 -15.16
CA ALA A 180 11.78 -5.72 -15.79
C ALA A 180 13.29 -5.50 -15.93
N PRO A 181 14.12 -6.55 -15.74
CA PRO A 181 15.55 -6.45 -15.95
C PRO A 181 15.84 -5.86 -17.32
N SER A 182 16.81 -4.93 -17.41
CA SER A 182 17.36 -4.60 -18.72
C SER A 182 17.85 -5.90 -19.34
N ALA A 183 17.45 -6.17 -20.59
CA ALA A 183 18.08 -7.24 -21.35
C ALA A 183 19.58 -6.93 -21.32
N SER A 184 20.35 -7.76 -20.61
CA SER A 184 21.80 -7.63 -20.60
C SER A 184 22.24 -7.65 -22.07
N PRO A 185 23.05 -6.69 -22.56
CA PRO A 185 23.61 -6.84 -23.89
C PRO A 185 24.34 -8.18 -23.85
N GLY A 186 23.81 -9.16 -24.58
CA GLY A 186 24.41 -10.50 -24.65
C GLY A 186 25.90 -10.35 -24.94
N PRO A 187 26.76 -11.27 -24.48
CA PRO A 187 28.20 -11.16 -24.65
C PRO A 187 28.47 -10.80 -26.11
N ARG A 188 28.98 -9.58 -26.34
CA ARG A 188 29.43 -9.16 -27.67
C ARG A 188 30.38 -10.26 -28.09
N ARG A 189 29.93 -11.11 -29.02
CA ARG A 189 30.71 -12.18 -29.60
C ARG A 189 31.90 -11.45 -30.20
N SER A 190 33.02 -11.45 -29.47
CA SER A 190 34.27 -10.89 -29.96
C SER A 190 34.46 -11.53 -31.32
N ALA A 191 34.43 -10.70 -32.36
CA ALA A 191 34.68 -11.13 -33.72
C ALA A 191 36.08 -11.72 -33.70
N ARG A 192 36.12 -13.04 -33.57
CA ARG A 192 37.33 -13.85 -33.58
C ARG A 192 37.88 -13.64 -34.98
N ASN A 193 38.89 -12.78 -35.09
CA ASN A 193 39.66 -12.56 -36.30
C ASN A 193 40.17 -13.93 -36.79
N SER A 194 39.48 -14.48 -37.79
CA SER A 194 39.99 -15.53 -38.65
C SER A 194 40.89 -14.85 -39.66
N GLY A 195 42.20 -14.90 -39.42
CA GLY A 195 43.18 -14.41 -40.38
C GLY A 195 44.60 -14.82 -39.98
N GLY A 196 45.13 -15.84 -40.67
CA GLY A 196 46.56 -15.92 -40.96
C GLY A 196 47.40 -16.77 -40.02
N ALA A 197 47.59 -18.03 -40.41
CA ALA A 197 48.71 -18.85 -39.99
C ALA A 197 50.02 -18.32 -40.59
N GLY A 198 51.12 -18.43 -39.84
CA GLY A 198 52.46 -18.63 -40.41
C GLY A 198 53.59 -17.78 -39.81
N SER A 199 54.70 -18.48 -39.55
CA SER A 199 56.06 -17.99 -39.25
C SER A 199 56.39 -17.79 -37.76
N VAL A 200 56.93 -18.78 -37.04
CA VAL A 200 58.29 -19.39 -37.09
C VAL A 200 59.35 -18.55 -36.36
N THR A 201 59.80 -19.09 -35.22
CA THR A 201 61.08 -18.88 -34.50
C THR A 201 61.32 -17.46 -33.95
N THR A 202 61.90 -17.25 -32.76
CA THR A 202 63.17 -17.82 -32.29
C THR A 202 63.28 -17.63 -30.78
N LYS A 203 63.83 -18.65 -30.12
CA LYS A 203 64.35 -18.62 -28.75
C LYS A 203 65.26 -17.39 -28.54
N LEU A 204 65.10 -16.69 -27.42
CA LEU A 204 66.24 -16.07 -26.74
C LEU A 204 66.00 -16.09 -25.24
N ARG A 205 67.00 -16.63 -24.55
CA ARG A 205 67.07 -16.90 -23.12
C ARG A 205 68.20 -16.02 -22.58
N VAL A 206 68.05 -15.56 -21.34
CA VAL A 206 69.09 -14.99 -20.43
C VAL A 206 69.44 -13.52 -20.79
N ALA A 207 69.54 -12.53 -19.88
CA ALA A 207 70.13 -12.53 -18.54
C ALA A 207 69.52 -11.50 -17.57
N SER A 208 69.59 -11.81 -16.27
CA SER A 208 69.67 -10.86 -15.16
C SER A 208 71.15 -10.50 -14.94
N PRO A 209 71.54 -9.27 -14.53
CA PRO A 209 71.69 -9.00 -13.09
C PRO A 209 71.43 -7.54 -12.61
N ALA A 210 71.04 -7.45 -11.32
CA ALA A 210 71.46 -6.50 -10.29
C ALA A 210 71.33 -4.96 -10.45
N HIS A 211 70.56 -4.35 -9.53
CA HIS A 211 70.96 -3.36 -8.49
C HIS A 211 69.68 -3.13 -7.64
N ALA A 212 69.58 -3.36 -6.33
CA ALA A 212 70.45 -3.10 -5.17
C ALA A 212 70.75 -1.61 -4.97
N ALA A 213 69.79 -0.90 -4.36
CA ALA A 213 69.98 0.07 -3.29
C ALA A 213 68.67 0.16 -2.49
#